data_AF-A0A385SLQ9-F1
#
_entry.id   AF-A0A385SLQ9-F1
#
_cell.length_a   1.000
_cell.length_b   1.000
_cell.length_c   1.000
_cell.angle_alpha   90.00
_cell.angle_beta   90.00
_cell.angle_gamma   90.00
#
_symmetry.space_group_name_H-M   'P 1'
#
loop_
_entity.id
_entity.type
_entity.pdbx_description
1 polymer ?
#
loop_
_entity_poly.entity_id
_entity_poly.type
_entity_poly.pdbx_seq_one_letter_code
_entity_poly.pdbx_strand_id
1 'polypeptide(L)'
;MTNANLFFVSKLPNTGGLDTLHILGPSYFDRIDRKQLDNITDDLHDIVLTFSFIKGSMPLRNYLFLTHMPHLLKRIRPDALACLVNRYYWLKKFSVHYEKRDKKFGLLQKQIVSIIETIDHNFPNFDWDIIQDIQHHIRQGDNRLERDE
;
A
#
# COMPACT_ATOMS: atom_id res chain seq x y z
N MET A 1 -12.99 13.40 15.43
CA MET A 1 -12.14 13.55 14.23
C MET A 1 -12.40 12.34 13.34
N THR A 2 -12.96 12.58 12.16
CA THR A 2 -13.43 11.54 11.23
C THR A 2 -12.24 10.77 10.67
N ASN A 3 -12.03 9.55 11.18
CA ASN A 3 -11.20 8.53 10.53
C ASN A 3 -11.88 8.17 9.20
N ALA A 4 -11.51 8.89 8.14
CA ALA A 4 -11.91 8.54 6.78
C ALA A 4 -11.13 7.29 6.39
N ASN A 5 -11.66 6.12 6.75
CA ASN A 5 -11.36 4.90 6.01
C ASN A 5 -11.72 5.21 4.56
N LEU A 6 -10.73 5.21 3.67
CA LEU A 6 -10.96 5.40 2.24
C LEU A 6 -11.61 4.12 1.71
N PHE A 7 -12.94 4.16 1.62
CA PHE A 7 -13.74 3.09 1.02
C PHE A 7 -13.70 3.23 -0.49
N PHE A 8 -12.99 2.36 -1.17
CA PHE A 8 -13.20 2.15 -2.61
C PHE A 8 -14.18 0.99 -2.74
N VAL A 9 -15.47 1.30 -2.85
CA VAL A 9 -16.49 0.27 -3.05
C VAL A 9 -16.56 -0.09 -4.53
N SER A 10 -15.63 -0.91 -5.02
CA SER A 10 -15.84 -1.63 -6.28
C SER A 10 -16.30 -3.05 -5.96
N LYS A 11 -17.47 -3.43 -6.52
CA LYS A 11 -17.88 -4.84 -6.55
C LYS A 11 -16.92 -5.56 -7.48
N LEU A 12 -16.16 -6.51 -6.97
CA LEU A 12 -15.41 -7.40 -7.85
C LEU A 12 -16.40 -8.21 -8.70
N PRO A 13 -16.31 -8.17 -10.05
CA PRO A 13 -17.14 -9.03 -10.88
C PRO A 13 -16.76 -10.50 -10.60
N ASN A 14 -17.78 -11.34 -10.39
CA ASN A 14 -17.71 -12.80 -10.20
C ASN A 14 -17.19 -13.35 -8.86
N THR A 15 -17.14 -12.57 -7.79
CA THR A 15 -17.12 -13.13 -6.43
C THR A 15 -18.56 -13.22 -5.92
N GLY A 16 -19.06 -14.45 -5.75
CA GLY A 16 -20.43 -14.71 -5.31
C GLY A 16 -20.72 -14.17 -3.90
N GLY A 17 -21.03 -12.87 -3.82
CA GLY A 17 -21.50 -12.18 -2.62
C GLY A 17 -20.39 -11.46 -1.84
N LEU A 18 -20.50 -10.13 -1.78
CA LEU A 18 -19.94 -9.22 -0.77
C LEU A 18 -18.41 -8.95 -0.72
N ASP A 19 -17.62 -9.17 -1.77
CA ASP A 19 -16.22 -8.72 -1.75
C ASP A 19 -16.06 -7.32 -2.36
N THR A 20 -15.95 -6.35 -1.47
CA THR A 20 -15.63 -4.96 -1.78
C THR A 20 -14.12 -4.76 -1.60
N LEU A 21 -13.42 -4.17 -2.56
CA LEU A 21 -11.98 -3.95 -2.44
C LEU A 21 -11.65 -2.84 -1.42
N HIS A 22 -11.25 -3.22 -0.20
CA HIS A 22 -10.95 -2.25 0.86
C HIS A 22 -9.47 -1.85 0.87
N ILE A 23 -9.19 -0.56 0.63
CA ILE A 23 -7.89 0.02 0.96
C ILE A 23 -7.81 0.22 2.46
N LEU A 24 -6.84 -0.46 3.09
CA LEU A 24 -6.55 -0.34 4.50
C LEU A 24 -5.93 1.04 4.74
N GLY A 25 -6.66 1.90 5.45
CA GLY A 25 -6.18 3.22 5.85
C GLY A 25 -5.18 3.18 7.01
N PRO A 26 -4.52 4.31 7.33
CA PRO A 26 -3.57 4.44 8.45
C PRO A 26 -4.08 3.86 9.78
N SER A 27 -5.34 4.18 10.11
CA SER A 27 -6.00 3.74 11.36
C SER A 27 -6.10 2.22 11.52
N TYR A 28 -6.01 1.46 10.43
CA TYR A 28 -5.93 0.01 10.47
C TYR A 28 -4.56 -0.43 11.01
N PHE A 29 -3.48 0.17 10.51
CA PHE A 29 -2.11 -0.15 10.92
C PHE A 29 -1.78 0.35 12.32
N ASP A 30 -2.39 1.46 12.77
CA ASP A 30 -2.26 1.94 14.16
C ASP A 30 -2.78 0.94 15.21
N ARG A 31 -3.61 -0.04 14.80
CA ARG A 31 -4.08 -1.12 15.69
C ARG A 31 -3.08 -2.26 15.83
N ILE A 32 -2.08 -2.31 14.95
CA ILE A 32 -0.93 -3.20 15.09
C ILE A 32 0.02 -2.53 16.09
N ASP A 33 0.59 -3.31 17.01
CA ASP A 33 1.53 -2.75 17.98
C ASP A 33 2.65 -2.00 17.26
N ARG A 34 2.80 -0.70 17.55
CA ARG A 34 3.73 0.18 16.85
C ARG A 34 5.18 -0.25 17.01
N LYS A 35 5.57 -0.80 18.16
CA LYS A 35 6.93 -1.35 18.33
C LYS A 35 7.14 -2.58 17.48
N GLN A 36 6.10 -3.43 17.36
CA GLN A 36 6.15 -4.58 16.47
C GLN A 36 6.26 -4.16 15.01
N LEU A 37 5.49 -3.17 14.57
CA LEU A 37 5.56 -2.61 13.22
C LEU A 37 6.95 -2.02 12.95
N ASP A 38 7.46 -1.19 13.86
CA ASP A 38 8.73 -0.49 13.72
C ASP A 38 9.89 -1.48 13.64
N ASN A 39 9.98 -2.46 14.55
CA ASN A 39 11.01 -3.51 14.51
C ASN A 39 10.99 -4.30 13.20
N ILE A 40 9.81 -4.72 12.74
CA ILE A 40 9.66 -5.46 11.48
C ILE A 40 10.15 -4.61 10.30
N THR A 41 9.76 -3.34 10.26
CA THR A 41 10.08 -2.48 9.12
C THR A 41 11.52 -1.99 9.13
N ASP A 42 12.13 -1.81 10.30
CA ASP A 42 13.54 -1.43 10.42
C ASP A 42 14.46 -2.58 9.99
N ASP A 43 14.15 -3.82 10.37
CA ASP A 43 14.90 -5.01 9.92
C ASP A 43 14.76 -5.25 8.42
N LEU A 44 13.56 -5.06 7.86
CA LEU A 44 13.28 -5.25 6.43
C LEU A 44 13.85 -4.13 5.55
N HIS A 45 13.91 -2.91 6.08
CA HIS A 45 14.54 -1.77 5.42
C HIS A 45 15.99 -2.10 5.07
N ASP A 46 16.73 -2.72 5.99
CA ASP A 46 18.15 -2.96 5.82
C ASP A 46 18.46 -4.21 4.94
N ILE A 47 17.47 -5.11 4.75
CA ILE A 47 17.63 -6.38 4.00
C ILE A 47 17.11 -6.30 2.56
N VAL A 48 15.93 -5.69 2.35
CA VAL A 48 15.18 -5.81 1.09
C VAL A 48 15.25 -4.53 0.25
N LEU A 49 15.56 -3.40 0.90
CA LEU A 49 15.45 -2.08 0.32
C LEU A 49 16.84 -1.42 0.27
N THR A 50 17.47 -1.42 -0.91
CA THR A 50 18.73 -0.69 -1.21
C THR A 50 18.51 0.82 -1.32
N PHE A 51 17.65 1.36 -0.47
CA PHE A 51 17.34 2.77 -0.47
C PHE A 51 17.81 3.40 0.83
N SER A 52 18.47 4.55 0.76
CA SER A 52 18.94 5.32 1.91
C SER A 52 17.80 6.09 2.62
N PHE A 53 16.62 5.49 2.77
CA PHE A 53 15.36 6.20 3.03
C PHE A 53 15.10 6.60 4.49
N ILE A 54 14.15 7.53 4.64
CA ILE A 54 13.56 7.95 5.92
C ILE A 54 12.83 6.73 6.53
N LYS A 55 13.49 6.03 7.47
CA LYS A 55 12.94 4.88 8.21
C LYS A 55 11.57 5.18 8.87
N GLY A 56 11.23 6.46 9.06
CA GLY A 56 9.96 6.94 9.62
C GLY A 56 8.73 6.98 8.70
N SER A 57 8.89 6.81 7.37
CA SER A 57 7.78 7.00 6.42
C SER A 57 6.64 5.98 6.62
N MET A 58 5.48 6.44 7.08
CA MET A 58 4.30 5.58 7.27
C MET A 58 3.88 4.83 5.99
N PRO A 59 3.80 5.46 4.79
CA PRO A 59 3.49 4.72 3.56
C PRO A 59 4.48 3.59 3.25
N LEU A 60 5.77 3.79 3.51
CA LEU A 60 6.78 2.75 3.32
C LEU A 60 6.61 1.61 4.33
N ARG A 61 6.38 1.96 5.60
CA ARG A 61 6.12 0.99 6.67
C ARG A 61 4.90 0.11 6.37
N ASN A 62 3.81 0.71 5.92
CA ASN A 62 2.59 -0.02 5.56
C ASN A 62 2.82 -0.94 4.36
N TYR A 63 3.53 -0.48 3.33
CA TYR A 63 3.91 -1.32 2.19
C TYR A 63 4.77 -2.53 2.60
N LEU A 64 5.80 -2.31 3.43
CA LEU A 64 6.68 -3.36 3.93
C LEU A 64 5.91 -4.40 4.75
N PHE A 65 5.06 -3.93 5.65
CA PHE A 65 4.22 -4.80 6.47
C PHE A 65 3.32 -5.69 5.60
N LEU A 66 2.62 -5.10 4.62
CA LEU A 66 1.76 -5.85 3.70
C LEU A 66 2.54 -6.84 2.82
N THR A 67 3.79 -6.54 2.50
CA THR A 67 4.61 -7.38 1.61
C THR A 67 5.21 -8.57 2.34
N HIS A 68 5.72 -8.36 3.56
CA HIS A 68 6.54 -9.36 4.25
C HIS A 68 5.82 -10.04 5.41
N MET A 69 4.86 -9.36 6.04
CA MET A 69 4.14 -9.85 7.21
C MET A 69 2.61 -9.82 7.06
N PRO A 70 2.01 -10.14 5.88
CA PRO A 70 0.57 -10.07 5.70
C PRO A 70 -0.20 -11.04 6.62
N HIS A 71 0.46 -12.09 7.13
CA HIS A 71 -0.12 -13.03 8.08
C HIS A 71 -0.41 -12.43 9.47
N LEU A 72 0.20 -11.28 9.81
CA LEU A 72 -0.03 -10.59 11.08
C LEU A 72 -1.29 -9.68 11.05
N LEU A 73 -1.97 -9.56 9.91
CA LEU A 73 -3.24 -8.85 9.78
C LEU A 73 -4.33 -9.55 10.60
N LYS A 74 -4.58 -9.06 11.82
CA LYS A 74 -5.64 -9.59 12.71
C LYS A 74 -7.00 -8.99 12.32
N ARG A 75 -7.99 -9.86 12.07
CA ARG A 75 -9.43 -9.57 11.82
C ARG A 75 -9.86 -9.24 10.38
N ILE A 76 -8.98 -8.73 9.52
CA ILE A 76 -9.27 -8.56 8.09
C ILE A 76 -8.09 -9.18 7.38
N ARG A 77 -8.23 -10.41 6.90
CA ARG A 77 -7.23 -11.00 5.99
C ARG A 77 -7.73 -10.66 4.59
N PRO A 78 -7.17 -9.63 3.93
CA PRO A 78 -7.58 -9.32 2.57
C PRO A 78 -7.25 -10.55 1.72
N ASP A 79 -8.08 -10.82 0.72
CA ASP A 79 -7.73 -11.82 -0.28
C ASP A 79 -6.44 -11.41 -1.02
N ALA A 80 -5.96 -12.30 -1.89
CA ALA A 80 -4.72 -12.07 -2.61
C ALA A 80 -4.77 -10.80 -3.48
N LEU A 81 -5.92 -10.49 -4.09
CA LEU A 81 -6.10 -9.31 -4.93
C LEU A 81 -6.09 -8.03 -4.09
N ALA A 82 -6.88 -8.00 -3.03
CA ALA A 82 -6.93 -6.88 -2.09
C ALA A 82 -5.56 -6.62 -1.46
N CYS A 83 -4.77 -7.66 -1.15
CA CYS A 83 -3.39 -7.50 -0.71
C CYS A 83 -2.52 -6.80 -1.77
N LEU A 84 -2.59 -7.21 -3.04
CA LEU A 84 -1.82 -6.61 -4.13
C LEU A 84 -2.21 -5.15 -4.37
N VAL A 85 -3.51 -4.83 -4.36
CA VAL A 85 -3.98 -3.45 -4.56
C VAL A 85 -3.59 -2.55 -3.37
N ASN A 86 -3.64 -3.07 -2.13
CA ASN A 86 -3.14 -2.34 -0.97
C ASN A 86 -1.62 -2.09 -1.04
N ARG A 87 -0.84 -3.09 -1.48
CA ARG A 87 0.60 -2.92 -1.70
C ARG A 87 0.88 -1.85 -2.76
N TYR A 88 0.14 -1.88 -3.87
CA TYR A 88 0.22 -0.88 -4.92
C TYR A 88 -0.05 0.53 -4.37
N TYR A 89 -1.17 0.69 -3.65
CA TYR A 89 -1.58 1.97 -3.06
C TYR A 89 -0.48 2.58 -2.20
N TRP A 90 0.02 1.83 -1.20
CA TRP A 90 1.00 2.33 -0.25
C TRP A 90 2.36 2.63 -0.89
N LEU A 91 2.81 1.77 -1.81
CA LEU A 91 4.06 2.00 -2.55
C LEU A 91 3.94 3.19 -3.49
N LYS A 92 2.81 3.36 -4.18
CA LYS A 92 2.58 4.49 -5.08
C LYS A 92 2.51 5.80 -4.29
N LYS A 93 1.80 5.83 -3.15
CA LYS A 93 1.72 6.97 -2.23
C LYS A 93 3.12 7.38 -1.76
N PHE A 94 3.95 6.41 -1.37
CA PHE A 94 5.35 6.65 -1.04
C PHE A 94 6.17 7.20 -2.22
N SER A 95 6.04 6.59 -3.40
CA SER A 95 6.81 6.98 -4.60
C SER A 95 6.56 8.42 -5.02
N VAL A 96 5.31 8.89 -4.99
CA VAL A 96 4.94 10.25 -5.41
C VAL A 96 5.47 11.28 -4.42
N HIS A 97 5.49 10.95 -3.13
CA HIS A 97 6.12 11.80 -2.13
C HIS A 97 7.65 11.90 -2.35
N TYR A 98 8.30 10.77 -2.62
CA TYR A 98 9.75 10.74 -2.77
C TYR A 98 10.25 11.33 -4.10
N GLU A 99 9.53 11.16 -5.20
CA GLU A 99 9.85 11.75 -6.50
C GLU A 99 10.04 13.28 -6.40
N LYS A 100 9.33 13.92 -5.48
CA LYS A 100 9.46 15.36 -5.19
C LYS A 100 10.75 15.72 -4.44
N ARG A 101 11.37 14.77 -3.73
CA ARG A 101 12.56 14.98 -2.88
C ARG A 101 13.86 14.49 -3.53
N ASP A 102 13.83 13.43 -4.33
CA ASP A 102 15.03 12.85 -4.96
C ASP A 102 14.67 12.20 -6.31
N LYS A 103 15.56 12.38 -7.30
CA LYS A 103 15.36 11.92 -8.67
C LYS A 103 15.79 10.45 -8.89
N LYS A 104 16.27 9.75 -7.85
CA LYS A 104 16.65 8.32 -7.92
C LYS A 104 15.42 7.40 -7.86
N PHE A 105 14.70 7.28 -8.97
CA PHE A 105 13.34 6.72 -9.03
C PHE A 105 13.23 5.27 -9.56
N GLY A 106 14.29 4.74 -10.19
CA GLY A 106 14.18 3.53 -11.02
C GLY A 106 13.80 2.23 -10.29
N LEU A 107 14.20 2.05 -9.02
CA LEU A 107 13.88 0.83 -8.26
C LEU A 107 12.42 0.81 -7.79
N LEU A 108 11.86 1.95 -7.35
CA LEU A 108 10.45 2.04 -6.94
C LEU A 108 9.52 1.80 -8.13
N GLN A 109 9.86 2.31 -9.31
CA GLN A 109 9.11 2.02 -10.53
C GLN A 109 9.09 0.53 -10.86
N LYS A 110 10.24 -0.16 -10.76
CA LYS A 110 10.30 -1.61 -11.01
C LYS A 110 9.40 -2.40 -10.06
N GLN A 111 9.38 -2.04 -8.77
CA GLN A 111 8.49 -2.69 -7.80
C GLN A 111 7.00 -2.40 -8.09
N ILE A 112 6.65 -1.16 -8.47
CA ILE A 112 5.27 -0.82 -8.86
C ILE A 112 4.83 -1.63 -10.09
N VAL A 113 5.69 -1.71 -11.12
CA VAL A 113 5.42 -2.49 -12.35
C VAL A 113 5.23 -3.96 -12.02
N SER A 114 6.10 -4.53 -11.17
CA SER A 114 5.98 -5.93 -10.76
C SER A 114 4.65 -6.24 -10.06
N ILE A 115 4.11 -5.32 -9.24
CA ILE A 115 2.79 -5.49 -8.62
C ILE A 115 1.69 -5.48 -9.69
N ILE A 116 1.75 -4.55 -10.64
CA ILE A 116 0.78 -4.46 -11.77
C ILE A 116 0.79 -5.75 -12.59
N GLU A 117 1.97 -6.22 -12.99
CA GLU A 117 2.11 -7.46 -13.77
C GLU A 117 1.58 -8.68 -13.00
N THR A 118 1.78 -8.70 -11.67
CA THR A 118 1.24 -9.78 -10.82
C THR A 118 -0.29 -9.74 -10.75
N ILE A 119 -0.90 -8.55 -10.73
CA ILE A 119 -2.36 -8.40 -10.80
C ILE A 119 -2.87 -8.87 -12.15
N ASP A 120 -2.29 -8.38 -13.25
CA ASP A 120 -2.68 -8.72 -14.63
C ASP A 120 -2.63 -10.23 -14.88
N HIS A 121 -1.54 -10.88 -14.45
CA HIS A 121 -1.34 -12.31 -14.65
C HIS A 121 -2.32 -13.18 -13.83
N ASN A 122 -2.56 -12.84 -12.56
CA ASN A 122 -3.35 -13.69 -11.66
C ASN A 122 -4.84 -13.34 -11.64
N PHE A 123 -5.20 -12.13 -12.08
CA PHE A 123 -6.56 -11.59 -12.04
C PHE A 123 -6.90 -10.94 -13.40
N PRO A 124 -7.07 -11.73 -14.47
CA PRO A 124 -7.27 -11.20 -15.83
C PRO A 124 -8.58 -10.40 -16.01
N ASN A 125 -9.54 -10.55 -15.10
CA ASN A 125 -10.79 -9.79 -15.08
C ASN A 125 -10.76 -8.63 -14.08
N PHE A 126 -9.56 -8.22 -13.65
CA PHE A 126 -9.40 -7.11 -12.73
C PHE A 126 -9.91 -5.80 -13.36
N ASP A 127 -10.70 -5.06 -12.58
CA ASP A 127 -11.18 -3.74 -12.96
C ASP A 127 -10.06 -2.71 -12.80
N TRP A 128 -9.42 -2.35 -13.91
CA TRP A 128 -8.30 -1.41 -13.94
C TRP A 128 -8.67 0.02 -13.58
N ASP A 129 -9.96 0.38 -13.58
CA ASP A 129 -10.42 1.71 -13.16
C ASP A 129 -10.08 1.94 -11.68
N ILE A 130 -10.01 0.88 -10.87
CA ILE A 130 -9.55 0.92 -9.47
C ILE A 130 -8.14 1.53 -9.37
N ILE A 131 -7.22 1.17 -10.27
CA ILE A 131 -5.85 1.69 -10.27
C ILE A 131 -5.83 3.16 -10.69
N GLN A 132 -6.68 3.54 -11.65
CA GLN A 132 -6.80 4.92 -12.10
C GLN A 132 -7.34 5.81 -10.97
N ASP A 133 -8.36 5.34 -10.25
CA ASP A 133 -8.96 6.01 -9.10
C ASP A 133 -7.94 6.21 -7.98
N ILE A 134 -7.16 5.17 -7.65
CA ILE A 134 -6.06 5.26 -6.68
C ILE A 134 -5.06 6.36 -7.10
N GLN A 135 -4.65 6.37 -8.37
CA GLN A 135 -3.70 7.37 -8.86
C GLN A 135 -4.28 8.79 -8.81
N HIS A 136 -5.55 8.96 -9.19
CA HIS A 136 -6.25 10.23 -9.11
C HIS A 136 -6.29 10.74 -7.67
N HIS A 137 -6.67 9.87 -6.74
CA HIS A 137 -6.75 10.19 -5.31
C HIS A 137 -5.40 10.63 -4.74
N ILE A 138 -4.33 9.89 -5.02
CA ILE A 138 -2.97 10.23 -4.58
C ILE A 138 -2.54 11.60 -5.14
N ARG A 139 -2.94 11.96 -6.37
CA ARG A 139 -2.59 13.26 -6.98
C ARG A 139 -3.34 14.45 -6.35
N GLN A 140 -4.59 14.26 -5.92
CA GLN A 140 -5.50 15.35 -5.53
C GLN A 140 -5.29 15.96 -4.14
N GLY A 141 -4.59 15.33 -3.19
CA GLY A 141 -4.44 15.96 -1.87
C GLY A 141 -3.79 15.18 -0.75
N ASP A 142 -3.47 13.90 -0.92
CA ASP A 142 -3.06 13.04 0.18
C ASP A 142 -1.57 12.64 0.15
N ASN A 143 -0.70 13.45 -0.48
CA ASN A 143 0.75 13.17 -0.56
C ASN A 143 1.54 13.61 0.68
N ARG A 144 0.86 13.96 1.78
CA ARG A 144 1.53 14.25 3.05
C ARG A 144 1.93 12.92 3.68
N LEU A 145 3.17 12.80 4.15
CA LEU A 145 3.51 11.75 5.09
C LEU A 145 2.74 12.06 6.37
N GLU A 146 1.67 11.32 6.66
CA GLU A 146 1.02 11.44 7.95
C GLU A 146 2.05 10.99 8.99
N ARG A 147 2.59 11.98 9.73
CA ARG A 147 3.77 11.93 10.61
C ARG A 147 5.13 12.16 9.92
N ASP A 148 5.33 13.36 9.39
CA ASP A 148 6.62 14.06 9.54
C ASP A 148 6.46 15.08 10.69
N GLU A 149 6.40 14.59 11.94
CA GLU A 149 6.72 15.34 13.17
C GLU A 149 7.45 14.42 14.14
#